data_AF-A0A497AVK4-F1
#
_entry.id   AF-A0A497AVK4-F1
#
_cell.length_a   1.000
_cell.length_b   1.000
_cell.length_c   1.000
_cell.angle_alpha   90.00
_cell.angle_beta   90.00
_cell.angle_gamma   90.00
#
_symmetry.space_group_name_H-M   'P 1'
#
loop_
_entity.id
_entity.type
_entity.pdbx_description
1 polymer ?
#
loop_
_entity_poly.entity_id
_entity_poly.type
_entity_poly.pdbx_seq_one_letter_code
_entity_poly.pdbx_strand_id
1 'polypeptide(L)' 'AELRHVIAHLDGLSHCIFRTNHASNYLPLAGALPQDKARLLATLDNALARGQSALRPESWRAL' A
#
# COMPACT_ATOMS: atom_id res chain seq x y z
N ALA A 1 1.17 -6.38 7.93
CA ALA A 1 -0.27 -6.60 8.25
C ALA A 1 -1.00 -5.29 8.59
N GLU A 2 -0.39 -4.36 9.31
CA GLU A 2 -1.03 -3.11 9.78
C GLU A 2 -1.60 -2.22 8.66
N LEU A 3 -0.81 -1.92 7.63
CA LEU A 3 -1.24 -1.07 6.51
C LEU A 3 -2.51 -1.58 5.80
N ARG A 4 -2.62 -2.91 5.66
CA ARG A 4 -3.83 -3.58 5.15
C ARG A 4 -5.03 -3.31 6.05
N HIS A 5 -4.87 -3.40 7.36
CA HIS A 5 -5.94 -3.12 8.31
C HIS A 5 -6.37 -1.66 8.24
N VAL A 6 -5.43 -0.72 8.14
CA VAL A 6 -5.75 0.70 7.96
C VAL A 6 -6.64 0.89 6.74
N ILE A 7 -6.21 0.44 5.56
CA ILE A 7 -6.98 0.62 4.32
C ILE A 7 -8.35 -0.10 4.39
N ALA A 8 -8.40 -1.29 5.00
CA ALA A 8 -9.65 -2.05 5.13
C ALA A 8 -10.72 -1.29 5.92
N HIS A 9 -10.35 -0.48 6.91
CA HIS A 9 -11.27 0.26 7.77
C HIS A 9 -11.40 1.75 7.41
N LEU A 10 -10.79 2.19 6.30
CA LEU A 10 -11.06 3.51 5.73
C LEU A 10 -12.39 3.44 4.97
N ASP A 11 -13.46 3.86 5.63
CA ASP A 11 -14.83 3.90 5.09
C ASP A 11 -15.39 5.33 5.09
N GLY A 12 -16.43 5.58 4.31
CA GLY A 12 -17.09 6.90 4.23
C GLY A 12 -16.27 8.01 3.57
N LEU A 13 -15.14 7.67 2.93
CA LEU A 13 -14.30 8.63 2.21
C LEU A 13 -14.90 8.98 0.85
N SER A 14 -14.71 10.23 0.44
CA SER A 14 -14.97 10.71 -0.93
C SER A 14 -13.72 11.40 -1.47
N HIS A 15 -13.35 11.08 -2.72
CA HIS A 15 -12.23 11.70 -3.45
C HIS A 15 -10.88 11.73 -2.69
N CYS A 16 -10.57 10.69 -1.91
CA CYS A 16 -9.35 10.66 -1.12
C CYS A 16 -8.19 10.05 -1.91
N ILE A 17 -7.06 10.76 -2.03
CA ILE A 17 -5.84 10.23 -2.64
C ILE A 17 -4.97 9.57 -1.57
N PHE A 18 -4.67 8.29 -1.76
CA PHE A 18 -3.81 7.50 -0.87
C PHE A 18 -2.47 7.19 -1.55
N ARG A 19 -1.34 7.48 -0.87
CA ARG A 19 0.03 7.25 -1.37
C ARG A 19 0.97 6.80 -0.25
N THR A 20 1.86 5.86 -0.54
CA THR A 20 3.04 5.52 0.31
C THR A 20 4.34 5.81 -0.44
N ASN A 21 4.52 7.06 -0.84
CA ASN A 21 5.61 7.50 -1.73
C ASN A 21 6.84 8.07 -1.00
N HIS A 22 6.86 8.08 0.33
CA HIS A 22 8.06 8.47 1.09
C HIS A 22 9.23 7.51 0.79
N ALA A 23 10.46 8.03 0.72
CA ALA A 23 11.65 7.25 0.37
C ALA A 23 11.87 6.03 1.27
N SER A 24 11.38 6.11 2.52
CA SER A 24 11.45 4.99 3.47
C SER A 24 10.38 3.91 3.27
N ASN A 25 9.48 4.01 2.28
CA ASN A 25 8.51 2.96 2.03
C ASN A 25 9.09 1.81 1.21
N TYR A 26 8.93 0.60 1.75
CA TYR A 26 9.31 -0.64 1.08
C TYR A 26 8.29 -1.10 0.03
N LEU A 27 7.02 -0.75 0.19
CA LEU A 27 5.95 -1.09 -0.75
C LEU A 27 5.24 0.19 -1.21
N PRO A 28 5.54 0.69 -2.41
CA PRO A 28 4.87 1.86 -2.96
C PRO A 28 3.43 1.51 -3.35
N LEU A 29 2.47 2.23 -2.79
CA LEU A 29 1.05 2.12 -3.07
C LEU A 29 0.51 3.47 -3.50
N ALA A 30 -0.48 3.42 -4.38
CA ALA A 30 -1.16 4.57 -4.93
C ALA A 30 -2.58 4.23 -5.36
N GLY A 31 -3.55 5.05 -4.98
CA GLY A 31 -4.92 4.94 -5.46
C GLY A 31 -5.83 6.04 -4.94
N ALA A 32 -7.02 6.15 -5.51
CA ALA A 32 -8.11 7.00 -5.04
C ALA A 32 -9.15 6.16 -4.29
N LEU A 33 -9.43 6.49 -3.03
CA LEU A 33 -10.45 5.84 -2.23
C LEU A 33 -11.81 6.57 -2.41
N PRO A 34 -12.92 5.81 -2.51
CA PRO A 34 -13.03 4.36 -2.31
C PRO A 34 -12.75 3.49 -3.55
N GLN A 35 -12.64 4.09 -4.74
CA GLN A 35 -12.62 3.39 -6.04
C GLN A 35 -11.53 2.31 -6.14
N ASP A 36 -10.33 2.60 -5.62
CA ASP A 36 -9.17 1.71 -5.66
C ASP A 36 -9.02 0.83 -4.42
N LYS A 37 -9.93 0.87 -3.44
CA LYS A 37 -9.79 0.16 -2.15
C LYS A 37 -9.53 -1.33 -2.36
N ALA A 38 -10.35 -1.98 -3.19
CA ALA A 38 -10.22 -3.41 -3.49
C ALA A 38 -8.87 -3.75 -4.13
N ARG A 39 -8.41 -2.93 -5.08
CA ARG A 39 -7.11 -3.11 -5.74
C ARG A 39 -5.95 -2.95 -4.76
N LEU A 40 -6.00 -1.94 -3.90
CA LEU A 40 -4.97 -1.71 -2.86
C LEU A 40 -4.89 -2.86 -1.87
N LEU A 41 -6.03 -3.40 -1.43
CA LEU A 41 -6.09 -4.57 -0.55
C LEU A 41 -5.52 -5.82 -1.23
N ALA A 42 -5.88 -6.08 -2.49
CA ALA A 42 -5.35 -7.22 -3.24
C ALA A 42 -3.82 -7.13 -3.44
N THR A 43 -3.28 -5.94 -3.71
CA THR A 43 -1.82 -5.73 -3.78
C THR A 43 -1.15 -6.03 -2.44
N LEU A 44 -1.75 -5.60 -1.33
CA LEU A 44 -1.23 -5.88 0.01
C LEU A 44 -1.29 -7.36 0.36
N ASP A 45 -2.38 -8.05 0.01
CA ASP A 45 -2.52 -9.49 0.22
C ASP A 45 -1.47 -10.27 -0.59
N ASN A 46 -1.22 -9.88 -1.83
CA ASN A 46 -0.15 -10.46 -2.64
C ASN A 46 1.23 -10.22 -2.03
N ALA A 47 1.51 -9.00 -1.55
CA ALA A 47 2.79 -8.67 -0.93
C ALA A 47 3.01 -9.46 0.38
N LEU A 48 1.96 -9.63 1.19
CA LEU A 48 2.03 -10.45 2.40
C LEU A 48 2.30 -11.93 2.08
N ALA A 49 1.67 -12.48 1.04
CA ALA A 49 1.92 -13.86 0.61
C ALA A 49 3.35 -14.08 0.07
N ARG A 50 3.93 -13.07 -0.60
CA ARG A 50 5.27 -13.12 -1.21
C ARG A 50 6.42 -12.76 -0.26
N GLY A 51 6.13 -12.16 0.89
CA GLY A 51 7.14 -11.75 1.87
C GLY A 51 8.11 -10.69 1.33
N GLN A 52 9.40 -10.76 1.72
CA GLN A 52 10.40 -9.77 1.31
C GLN A 52 10.56 -9.62 -0.21
N SER A 53 10.25 -10.65 -1.00
CA SER A 53 10.38 -10.60 -2.45
C SER A 53 9.43 -9.61 -3.15
N ALA A 54 8.38 -9.17 -2.46
CA ALA A 54 7.46 -8.14 -2.96
C ALA A 54 7.87 -6.70 -2.55
N LEU A 55 8.89 -6.56 -1.70
CA LEU A 55 9.36 -5.27 -1.20
C LEU A 55 10.47 -4.73 -2.09
N ARG A 56 10.59 -3.40 -2.15
CA ARG A 56 11.75 -2.74 -2.75
C ARG A 56 13.03 -3.17 -2.01
N PRO A 57 14.09 -3.54 -2.74
CA PRO A 57 15.40 -3.78 -2.13
C PRO A 57 15.88 -2.54 -1.37
N GLU A 58 16.63 -2.74 -0.29
CA GLU A 58 17.15 -1.64 0.52
C GLU A 58 18.04 -0.70 -0.30
N SER A 59 18.88 -1.26 -1.17
CA SER A 59 19.75 -0.48 -2.06
C SER A 59 19.01 0.44 -3.04
N TRP A 60 17.71 0.23 -3.22
CA TRP A 60 16.86 1.05 -4.10
C TRP A 60 16.11 2.13 -3.31
N ARG A 61 16.16 2.10 -1.98
CA ARG A 61 15.65 3.18 -1.13
C ARG A 61 16.75 4.23 -1.03
N ALA A 62 16.60 5.32 -1.77
CA ALA A 62 17.53 6.46 -1.80
C ALA A 62 17.46 7.27 -0.49
N LEU A 63 17.80 6.62 0.62
CA LEU A 63 17.82 7.15 1.98
C LEU A 63 19.19 7.71 2.36
#